data_AF-A0A6A4F535-F1
#
_entry.id   AF-A0A6A4F535-F1
#
_cell.length_a   1.000
_cell.length_b   1.000
_cell.length_c   1.000
_cell.angle_alpha   90.00
_cell.angle_beta   90.00
_cell.angle_gamma   90.00
#
_symmetry.space_group_name_H-M   'P 1'
#
loop_
_entity.id
_entity.type
_entity.pdbx_description
1 polymer ?
#
loop_
_entity_poly.entity_id
_entity_poly.type
_entity_poly.pdbx_seq_one_letter_code
_entity_poly.pdbx_strand_id
1 'polypeptide(L)'
;MGILVVGCASHRFNLAVKEYLAPHETLLAGVNDFMVELRRENNAAELKKIIELLPVKRNVQRWPSTFTMMKRNIRIRPDIKKLEAVEEPIPTSSKHRKLVALFV
;
A
#
# COMPACT_ATOMS: atom_id res chain seq x y z
N MET A 1 -27.36 -11.25 32.05
CA MET A 1 -27.97 -11.12 30.70
C MET A 1 -26.85 -11.00 29.68
N GLY A 2 -26.42 -12.12 29.10
CA GLY A 2 -25.30 -12.17 28.15
C GLY A 2 -25.77 -11.84 26.74
N ILE A 3 -25.33 -10.72 26.19
CA ILE A 3 -25.54 -10.41 24.78
C ILE A 3 -24.50 -11.20 23.99
N LEU A 4 -24.95 -12.13 23.15
CA LEU A 4 -24.13 -12.71 22.10
C LEU A 4 -23.82 -11.59 21.11
N VAL A 5 -22.66 -10.96 21.27
CA VAL A 5 -22.17 -9.94 20.34
C VAL A 5 -21.74 -10.65 19.07
N VAL A 6 -22.69 -10.92 18.19
CA VAL A 6 -22.41 -11.34 16.82
C VAL A 6 -21.58 -10.21 16.21
N GLY A 7 -20.27 -10.43 16.07
CA GLY A 7 -19.33 -9.39 15.66
C GLY A 7 -19.85 -8.61 14.45
N CYS A 8 -19.72 -7.28 14.48
CA CYS A 8 -20.21 -6.38 13.43
C CYS A 8 -19.77 -6.88 12.04
N ALA A 9 -20.65 -6.78 11.04
CA ALA A 9 -20.35 -7.25 9.69
C ALA A 9 -19.04 -6.67 9.14
N SER A 10 -18.76 -5.40 9.44
CA SER A 10 -17.48 -4.75 9.09
C SER A 10 -16.28 -5.39 9.80
N HIS A 11 -16.43 -5.79 11.06
CA HIS A 11 -15.38 -6.48 11.80
C HIS A 11 -15.07 -7.85 11.20
N ARG A 12 -16.10 -8.63 10.84
CA ARG A 12 -15.93 -9.94 10.19
C ARG A 12 -15.31 -9.81 8.81
N PHE A 13 -15.79 -8.86 8.00
CA PHE A 13 -15.21 -8.56 6.70
C PHE A 13 -13.73 -8.25 6.84
N ASN A 14 -13.41 -7.39 7.79
CA ASN A 14 -12.03 -7.00 7.94
C ASN A 14 -11.12 -8.12 8.50
N LEU A 15 -11.66 -9.01 9.34
CA LEU A 15 -10.93 -10.21 9.78
C LEU A 15 -10.62 -11.12 8.57
N ALA A 16 -11.60 -11.32 7.69
CA ALA A 16 -11.41 -12.08 6.46
C ALA A 16 -10.37 -11.43 5.54
N VAL A 17 -10.39 -10.10 5.40
CA VAL A 17 -9.36 -9.36 4.63
C VAL A 17 -7.98 -9.52 5.27
N LYS A 18 -7.88 -9.51 6.60
CA LYS A 18 -6.60 -9.73 7.30
C LYS A 18 -6.05 -11.13 7.04
N GLU A 19 -6.89 -12.15 7.13
CA GLU A 19 -6.52 -13.54 6.82
C GLU A 19 -6.11 -13.69 5.35
N TYR A 20 -6.85 -13.09 4.43
CA TYR A 20 -6.53 -13.08 3.00
C TYR A 20 -5.18 -12.42 2.69
N LEU A 21 -4.84 -11.33 3.38
CA LEU A 21 -3.59 -10.59 3.15
C LEU A 21 -2.38 -11.17 3.89
N ALA A 22 -2.58 -12.04 4.89
CA ALA A 22 -1.50 -12.59 5.70
C ALA A 22 -0.39 -13.28 4.88
N PRO A 23 -0.68 -14.08 3.83
CA PRO A 23 0.36 -14.68 2.98
C PRO A 23 1.18 -13.65 2.18
N HIS A 24 0.64 -12.45 2.00
CA HIS A 24 1.26 -11.39 1.20
C HIS A 24 1.98 -10.34 2.05
N GLU A 25 2.05 -10.54 3.37
CA GLU A 25 2.53 -9.51 4.30
C GLU A 25 3.96 -9.01 3.98
N THR A 26 4.84 -9.89 3.52
CA THR A 26 6.20 -9.53 3.08
C THR A 26 6.18 -8.59 1.86
N LEU A 27 5.29 -8.84 0.91
CA LEU A 27 5.07 -7.95 -0.23
C LEU A 27 4.52 -6.60 0.22
N LEU A 28 3.59 -6.60 1.17
CA LEU A 28 2.98 -5.38 1.69
C LEU A 28 3.94 -4.53 2.52
N ALA A 29 4.80 -5.17 3.31
CA ALA A 29 5.90 -4.51 4.01
C ALA A 29 6.84 -3.83 3.01
N GLY A 30 7.27 -4.55 1.96
CA GLY A 30 8.13 -3.97 0.93
C GLY A 30 7.49 -2.78 0.18
N VAL A 31 6.18 -2.83 -0.09
CA VAL A 31 5.46 -1.68 -0.66
C VAL A 31 5.38 -0.53 0.36
N ASN A 32 5.17 -0.82 1.64
CA ASN A 32 5.16 0.19 2.68
C ASN A 32 6.51 0.91 2.78
N ASP A 33 7.61 0.18 2.79
CA ASP A 33 8.95 0.73 2.92
C ASP A 33 9.26 1.61 1.71
N PHE A 34 8.92 1.15 0.50
CA PHE A 34 8.99 1.97 -0.71
C PHE A 34 8.18 3.28 -0.60
N MET A 35 6.95 3.21 -0.07
CA MET A 35 6.12 4.41 0.12
C MET A 35 6.66 5.35 1.19
N VAL A 36 7.44 4.85 2.16
CA VAL A 36 8.17 5.67 3.14
C VAL A 36 9.37 6.35 2.48
N GLU A 37 10.15 5.63 1.67
CA GLU A 37 11.29 6.18 0.92
C GLU A 37 10.87 7.31 -0.01
N LEU A 38 9.76 7.16 -0.73
CA LEU A 38 9.21 8.22 -1.59
C LEU A 38 8.77 9.48 -0.82
N ARG A 39 8.52 9.36 0.50
CA ARG A 39 8.17 10.49 1.36
C ARG A 39 9.37 11.22 1.94
N ARG A 40 10.59 10.70 1.79
CA ARG A 40 11.80 11.43 2.20
C ARG A 40 11.88 12.75 1.44
N GLU A 41 12.39 13.80 2.09
CA GLU A 41 12.26 15.19 1.62
C GLU A 41 12.72 15.40 0.17
N ASN A 42 13.89 14.86 -0.21
CA ASN A 42 14.42 14.96 -1.58
C ASN A 42 13.50 14.24 -2.59
N ASN A 43 13.10 13.00 -2.30
CA ASN A 43 12.23 12.23 -3.17
C ASN A 43 10.84 12.86 -3.29
N ALA A 44 10.29 13.36 -2.18
CA ALA A 44 8.99 14.02 -2.14
C ALA A 44 9.02 15.35 -2.91
N ALA A 45 10.12 16.10 -2.85
CA ALA A 45 10.29 17.33 -3.61
C ALA A 45 10.31 17.05 -5.12
N GLU A 46 11.08 16.07 -5.57
CA GLU A 46 11.09 15.66 -6.99
C GLU A 46 9.74 15.10 -7.43
N LEU A 47 9.14 14.23 -6.61
CA LEU A 47 7.85 13.64 -6.91
C LEU A 47 6.74 14.69 -7.01
N LYS A 48 6.79 15.74 -6.19
CA LYS A 48 5.80 16.84 -6.22
C LYS A 48 5.88 17.67 -7.51
N LYS A 49 7.03 17.69 -8.19
CA LYS A 49 7.17 18.38 -9.50
C LYS A 49 6.39 17.67 -10.61
N ILE A 50 6.19 16.36 -10.49
CA ILE A 50 5.59 15.52 -11.53
C ILE A 50 4.25 14.89 -11.17
N ILE A 51 3.93 14.75 -9.87
CA ILE A 51 2.73 14.08 -9.36
C ILE A 51 2.11 14.92 -8.25
N GLU A 52 0.83 15.24 -8.40
CA GLU A 52 0.05 15.96 -7.38
C GLU A 52 -0.24 15.09 -6.13
N LEU A 53 -0.31 13.78 -6.32
CA LEU A 53 -0.66 12.79 -5.29
C LEU A 53 0.54 12.29 -4.49
N LEU A 54 0.57 12.62 -3.19
CA LEU A 54 1.60 12.13 -2.28
C LEU A 54 1.52 10.61 -2.01
N PRO A 55 2.64 9.92 -1.74
CA PRO A 55 2.64 8.54 -1.28
C PRO A 55 1.94 8.41 0.08
N VAL A 56 1.22 7.29 0.26
CA VAL A 56 0.49 6.95 1.50
C VAL A 56 1.14 5.74 2.18
N LYS A 57 1.51 5.89 3.46
CA LYS A 57 2.00 4.77 4.30
C LYS A 57 0.83 3.91 4.78
N ARG A 58 1.02 2.59 4.93
CA ARG A 58 0.03 1.80 5.67
C ARG A 58 0.15 2.03 7.18
N ASN A 59 -0.98 1.94 7.86
CA ASN A 59 -1.06 1.78 9.30
C ASN A 59 -1.73 0.43 9.55
N VAL A 60 -0.96 -0.55 10.02
CA VAL A 60 -1.41 -1.93 10.21
C VAL A 60 -2.66 -2.03 11.10
N GLN A 61 -2.84 -1.11 12.05
CA GLN A 61 -3.99 -1.06 12.94
C GLN A 61 -5.20 -0.34 12.32
N ARG A 62 -5.01 0.45 11.26
CA ARG A 62 -6.05 1.21 10.57
C ARG A 62 -6.46 0.49 9.29
N TRP A 63 -7.58 -0.22 9.38
CA TRP A 63 -8.12 -1.14 8.39
C TRP A 63 -8.09 -0.67 6.91
N PRO A 64 -8.53 0.55 6.52
CA PRO A 64 -8.50 0.96 5.11
C PRO A 64 -7.12 1.38 4.60
N SER A 65 -6.12 1.50 5.47
CA SER A 65 -4.84 2.10 5.10
C SER A 65 -4.02 1.23 4.16
N THR A 66 -4.04 -0.10 4.34
CA THR A 66 -3.34 -1.05 3.47
C THR A 66 -3.90 -0.98 2.05
N PHE A 67 -5.22 -1.01 1.91
CA PHE A 67 -5.90 -0.85 0.62
C PHE A 67 -5.61 0.51 -0.02
N THR A 68 -5.66 1.59 0.77
CA THR A 68 -5.37 2.95 0.29
C THR A 68 -3.93 3.08 -0.20
N MET A 69 -2.96 2.53 0.54
CA MET A 69 -1.55 2.47 0.15
C MET A 69 -1.39 1.71 -1.16
N MET A 70 -1.94 0.51 -1.26
CA MET A 70 -1.84 -0.31 -2.47
C MET A 70 -2.42 0.40 -3.70
N LYS A 71 -3.62 0.97 -3.57
CA LYS A 71 -4.29 1.73 -4.64
C LYS A 71 -3.47 2.95 -5.05
N ARG A 72 -2.89 3.67 -4.08
CA ARG A 72 -2.00 4.81 -4.34
C ARG A 72 -0.74 4.36 -5.08
N ASN A 73 -0.08 3.31 -4.60
CA ASN A 73 1.13 2.75 -5.21
C ASN A 73 0.89 2.36 -6.67
N ILE A 74 -0.23 1.69 -6.98
CA ILE A 74 -0.57 1.33 -8.37
C ILE A 74 -0.70 2.56 -9.25
N ARG A 75 -1.34 3.62 -8.74
CA ARG A 75 -1.56 4.87 -9.48
C ARG A 75 -0.29 5.69 -9.73
N ILE A 76 0.61 5.78 -8.76
CA ILE A 76 1.82 6.62 -8.86
C ILE A 76 3.01 5.92 -9.55
N ARG A 77 3.01 4.58 -9.61
CA ARG A 77 4.09 3.80 -10.21
C ARG A 77 4.48 4.16 -11.65
N PRO A 78 3.56 4.44 -12.60
CA PRO A 78 3.97 4.83 -13.96
C PRO A 78 4.74 6.14 -13.99
N ASP A 79 4.45 7.06 -13.06
CA ASP A 79 5.12 8.36 -13.00
C ASP A 79 6.46 8.27 -12.27
N ILE A 80 6.58 7.44 -11.23
CA ILE A 80 7.87 7.18 -10.57
C ILE A 80 8.89 6.57 -11.53
N LYS A 81 8.47 5.72 -12.47
CA LYS A 81 9.38 5.17 -13.50
C LYS A 81 10.00 6.22 -14.42
N LYS A 82 9.42 7.44 -14.47
CA LYS A 82 9.96 8.56 -15.25
C LYS A 82 11.02 9.34 -14.46
N LEU A 83 11.12 9.13 -13.14
CA LEU A 83 12.15 9.74 -12.32
C LEU A 83 13.42 8.89 -12.39
N GLU A 84 14.45 9.45 -13.00
CA GLU A 84 15.79 8.84 -13.10
C GLU A 84 16.48 8.70 -11.74
N ALA A 85 16.09 9.53 -10.76
CA ALA A 85 16.75 9.68 -9.46
C ALA A 85 16.30 8.71 -8.34
N VAL A 86 15.31 7.84 -8.57
CA VAL A 86 14.85 6.90 -7.53
C VAL A 86 15.62 5.58 -7.67
N GLU A 87 16.84 5.53 -7.13
CA GLU A 87 17.78 4.40 -7.25
C GLU A 87 17.47 3.17 -6.36
N GLU A 88 16.44 3.18 -5.49
CA GLU A 88 16.15 2.06 -4.56
C GLU A 88 14.71 1.52 -4.62
N PRO A 89 14.49 0.26 -4.20
CA PRO A 89 13.91 -0.78 -5.02
C PRO A 89 12.44 -0.52 -5.28
N ILE A 90 12.14 0.04 -6.45
CA ILE A 90 10.82 -0.06 -7.04
C ILE A 90 10.40 -1.53 -6.95
N PRO A 91 9.25 -1.87 -6.34
CA PRO A 91 8.79 -3.25 -6.30
C PRO A 91 8.89 -3.81 -7.72
N THR A 92 9.71 -4.85 -7.91
CA THR A 92 10.05 -5.41 -9.23
C THR A 92 8.77 -5.61 -10.03
N SER A 93 8.81 -5.54 -11.37
CA SER A 93 7.63 -5.74 -12.22
C SER A 93 6.80 -6.98 -11.83
N SER A 94 7.43 -8.04 -11.33
CA SER A 94 6.76 -9.21 -10.74
C SER A 94 5.98 -8.90 -9.44
N LYS A 95 6.59 -8.21 -8.47
CA LYS A 95 5.95 -7.79 -7.20
C LYS A 95 4.74 -6.90 -7.44
N HIS A 96 4.83 -5.99 -8.42
CA HIS A 96 3.69 -5.15 -8.78
C HIS A 96 2.56 -5.92 -9.46
N ARG A 97 2.86 -6.87 -10.37
CA ARG A 97 1.82 -7.74 -10.94
C ARG A 97 1.09 -8.52 -9.85
N LYS A 98 1.83 -9.06 -8.87
CA LYS A 98 1.25 -9.71 -7.68
C LYS A 98 0.36 -8.76 -6.88
N LEU A 99 0.78 -7.50 -6.70
CA LEU A 99 -0.01 -6.49 -6.01
C LEU A 99 -1.31 -6.15 -6.76
N VAL A 100 -1.24 -6.01 -8.09
CA VAL A 100 -2.40 -5.73 -8.95
C VAL A 100 -3.37 -6.91 -8.94
N ALA A 101 -2.88 -8.14 -8.92
CA ALA A 101 -3.71 -9.33 -8.81
C ALA A 101 -4.51 -9.42 -7.50
N LEU A 102 -4.15 -8.67 -6.45
CA LEU A 102 -4.96 -8.57 -5.23
C LEU A 102 -6.20 -7.67 -5.38
N PHE A 103 -6.35 -6.97 -6.52
CA PHE A 103 -7.49 -6.09 -6.84
C PHE A 103 -8.46 -6.68 -7.87
N VAL A 104 -8.14 -7.84 -8.45
CA VAL A 104 -8.91 -8.52 -9.50
C VAL A 104 -9.58 -9.75 -8.89
#